data_AF-A0A955FPV0-F1
#
_entry.id   AF-A0A955FPV0-F1
#
_cell.length_a   1.000
_cell.length_b   1.000
_cell.length_c   1.000
_cell.angle_alpha   90.00
_cell.angle_beta   90.00
_cell.angle_gamma   90.00
#
_symmetry.space_group_name_H-M   'P 1'
#
loop_
_entity.id
_entity.type
_entity.pdbx_description
1 polymer ?
#
loop_
_entity_poly.entity_id
_entity_poly.type
_entity_poly.pdbx_seq_one_letter_code
_entity_poly.pdbx_strand_id
1 'polypeptide(L)'
;MFKRFSANYMAMLLVLDGLWIQVALWSAMKLRFVLPLGQVLSPEWVPQFVTVPTLELHIVVGILWLAAFMLASLYTPRRIIRWYDEFSRLVVVHTTAAFSLAGLLYMASTELPRLTFAYFYILVLFGLLGYRSLLRYWHRLRQRQFSSAARILIVGAGRV
;
A
#
# COMPACT_ATOMS: atom_id res chain seq x y z
N MET A 1 -13.69 -23.31 -2.03
CA MET A 1 -14.81 -22.57 -2.66
C MET A 1 -14.61 -21.06 -2.49
N PHE A 2 -13.70 -20.44 -3.25
CA PHE A 2 -13.29 -19.02 -3.12
C PHE A 2 -13.60 -18.19 -4.39
N LYS A 3 -14.75 -18.44 -5.03
CA LYS A 3 -15.14 -17.77 -6.28
C LYS A 3 -15.66 -16.32 -6.07
N ARG A 4 -15.75 -15.83 -4.83
CA ARG A 4 -16.41 -14.56 -4.47
C ARG A 4 -15.57 -13.63 -3.56
N PHE A 5 -14.25 -13.62 -3.65
CA PHE A 5 -13.57 -12.34 -3.39
C PHE A 5 -13.90 -11.46 -4.59
N SER A 6 -15.04 -10.78 -4.44
CA SER A 6 -15.77 -10.06 -5.47
C SER A 6 -14.89 -8.94 -6.04
N ALA A 7 -15.08 -8.58 -7.31
CA ALA A 7 -14.41 -7.43 -7.93
C ALA A 7 -14.50 -6.17 -7.04
N ASN A 8 -15.55 -6.05 -6.21
CA ASN A 8 -15.71 -4.97 -5.24
C ASN A 8 -14.62 -4.95 -4.17
N TYR A 9 -14.14 -6.11 -3.71
CA TYR A 9 -13.02 -6.18 -2.76
C TYR A 9 -11.72 -5.69 -3.41
N MET A 10 -11.47 -6.07 -4.67
CA MET A 10 -10.30 -5.60 -5.42
C MET A 10 -10.36 -4.09 -5.64
N ALA A 11 -11.52 -3.57 -6.05
CA ALA A 11 -11.74 -2.14 -6.23
C ALA A 11 -11.59 -1.37 -4.91
N MET A 12 -12.15 -1.88 -3.81
CA MET A 12 -11.98 -1.29 -2.48
C MET A 12 -10.51 -1.23 -2.08
N LEU A 13 -9.75 -2.31 -2.29
CA LEU A 13 -8.33 -2.35 -1.95
C LEU A 13 -7.51 -1.36 -2.79
N LEU A 14 -7.84 -1.24 -4.08
CA LEU A 14 -7.19 -0.29 -4.99
C LEU A 14 -7.44 1.16 -4.55
N VAL A 15 -8.69 1.50 -4.21
CA VAL A 15 -9.05 2.84 -3.72
C VAL A 15 -8.36 3.13 -2.38
N LEU A 16 -8.38 2.18 -1.45
CA LEU A 16 -7.71 2.33 -0.15
C LEU A 16 -6.19 2.48 -0.30
N ASP A 17 -5.56 1.70 -1.19
CA ASP A 17 -4.14 1.82 -1.48
C ASP A 17 -3.82 3.21 -2.02
N GLY A 18 -4.57 3.66 -3.05
CA GLY A 18 -4.41 4.99 -3.62
C GLY A 18 -4.56 6.10 -2.59
N LEU A 19 -5.63 6.06 -1.79
CA LEU A 19 -5.86 7.06 -0.74
C LEU A 19 -4.74 7.05 0.31
N TRP A 20 -4.33 5.86 0.75
CA TRP A 20 -3.28 5.74 1.75
C TRP A 20 -1.94 6.29 1.26
N ILE A 21 -1.58 6.03 0.00
CA ILE A 21 -0.36 6.55 -0.60
C ILE A 21 -0.37 8.08 -0.62
N GLN A 22 -1.50 8.70 -0.99
CA GLN A 22 -1.61 10.16 -1.00
C GLN A 22 -1.57 10.77 0.40
N VAL A 23 -2.28 10.15 1.35
CA VAL A 23 -2.23 10.57 2.76
C VAL A 23 -0.82 10.43 3.30
N ALA A 24 -0.11 9.34 3.01
CA ALA A 24 1.26 9.11 3.44
C ALA A 24 2.23 10.15 2.84
N LEU A 25 2.06 10.53 1.58
CA LEU A 25 2.85 11.60 0.94
C LEU A 25 2.65 12.93 1.65
N TRP A 26 1.39 13.33 1.87
CA TRP A 26 1.05 14.56 2.57
C TRP A 26 1.54 14.56 4.03
N SER A 27 1.36 13.45 4.74
CA SER A 27 1.85 13.25 6.09
C SER A 27 3.38 13.30 6.17
N ALA A 28 4.10 12.70 5.23
CA ALA A 28 5.56 12.73 5.18
C ALA A 28 6.10 14.17 5.05
N MET A 29 5.43 14.99 4.24
CA MET A 29 5.76 16.41 4.09
C MET A 29 5.52 17.19 5.38
N LYS A 30 4.40 16.94 6.07
CA LYS A 30 4.12 17.56 7.37
C LYS A 30 5.07 17.10 8.47
N LEU A 31 5.40 15.81 8.51
CA LEU A 31 6.31 15.23 9.51
C LEU A 31 7.69 15.89 9.46
N ARG A 32 8.13 16.34 8.29
CA ARG A 32 9.40 17.07 8.14
C ARG A 32 9.46 18.34 8.97
N PHE A 33 8.33 19.01 9.21
CA PHE A 33 8.26 20.23 10.02
C PHE A 33 8.09 19.95 11.51
N VAL A 34 7.55 18.78 11.86
CA VAL A 34 7.24 18.42 13.26
C VAL A 34 8.42 17.68 13.92
N LEU A 35 9.13 16.83 13.16
CA LEU A 35 10.22 16.03 13.69
C LEU A 35 11.56 16.79 13.56
N PRO A 36 12.28 17.02 14.66
CA PRO A 36 13.61 17.65 14.65
C PRO A 36 14.70 16.65 14.25
N LEU A 37 14.46 15.88 13.19
CA LEU A 37 15.40 14.90 12.65
C LEU A 37 16.07 15.50 11.41
N GLY A 38 17.40 15.61 11.43
CA GLY A 38 18.19 16.26 10.36
C GLY A 38 18.32 17.78 10.55
N GLN A 39 18.68 18.50 9.49
CA GLN A 39 18.79 19.96 9.55
C GLN A 39 17.45 20.59 9.90
N VAL A 40 17.45 21.44 10.94
CA VAL A 40 16.30 22.24 11.37
C VAL A 40 15.99 23.23 10.26
N LEU A 41 14.84 23.05 9.61
CA LEU A 41 14.35 23.99 8.61
C LEU A 41 13.71 25.16 9.36
N SER A 42 14.46 26.25 9.53
CA SER A 42 13.89 27.51 10.01
C SER A 42 12.84 28.02 9.00
N PRO A 43 11.73 28.67 9.44
CA PRO A 43 10.63 29.09 8.57
C PRO A 43 11.05 29.93 7.35
N GLU A 44 12.18 30.62 7.41
CA GLU A 44 12.73 31.44 6.33
C GLU A 44 13.33 30.62 5.17
N TRP A 45 13.72 29.36 5.42
CA TRP A 45 14.40 28.48 4.45
C TRP A 45 13.41 27.57 3.69
N VAL A 46 12.12 27.65 4.04
CA VAL A 46 11.04 26.85 3.48
C VAL A 46 10.92 26.96 1.94
N PRO A 47 11.07 28.13 1.31
CA PRO A 47 10.97 28.22 -0.16
C PRO A 47 12.14 27.58 -0.90
N GLN A 48 13.31 27.46 -0.26
CA GLN A 48 14.55 27.01 -0.91
C GLN A 48 14.79 25.50 -0.79
N PHE A 49 14.34 24.88 0.31
CA PHE A 49 14.65 23.47 0.61
C PHE A 49 13.43 22.56 0.68
N VAL A 50 12.22 23.13 0.59
CA VAL A 50 10.99 22.33 0.60
C VAL A 50 10.26 22.58 -0.70
N THR A 51 10.34 21.62 -1.63
CA THR A 51 9.42 21.57 -2.75
C THR A 51 8.00 21.53 -2.19
N VAL A 52 7.27 22.62 -2.40
CA VAL A 52 5.85 22.72 -2.06
C VAL A 52 5.13 21.61 -2.82
N PRO A 53 4.21 20.86 -2.19
CA PRO A 53 3.49 19.79 -2.87
C PRO A 53 2.80 20.30 -4.13
N THR A 54 3.39 20.03 -5.28
CA THR A 54 2.74 20.27 -6.56
C THR A 54 1.69 19.18 -6.77
N LEU A 55 0.61 19.57 -7.44
CA LEU A 55 -0.43 18.63 -7.85
C LEU A 55 0.17 17.52 -8.74
N GLU A 56 1.17 17.87 -9.55
CA GLU A 56 1.92 16.97 -10.42
C GLU A 56 2.58 15.82 -9.63
N LEU A 57 3.24 16.11 -8.51
CA LEU A 57 3.89 15.08 -7.70
C LEU A 57 2.88 14.08 -7.14
N HIS A 58 1.71 14.54 -6.68
CA HIS A 58 0.66 13.65 -6.19
C HIS A 58 0.11 12.75 -7.31
N ILE A 59 -0.10 13.31 -8.50
CA ILE A 59 -0.56 12.55 -9.66
C ILE A 59 0.47 11.50 -10.07
N VAL A 60 1.75 11.88 -10.20
CA VAL A 60 2.85 10.97 -10.56
C VAL A 60 2.98 9.84 -9.55
N VAL A 61 2.99 10.15 -8.26
CA VAL A 61 3.07 9.15 -7.19
C VAL A 61 1.86 8.21 -7.23
N GLY A 62 0.65 8.74 -7.37
CA GLY A 62 -0.57 7.93 -7.45
C GLY A 62 -0.55 6.97 -8.64
N ILE A 63 -0.24 7.48 -9.84
CA ILE A 63 -0.17 6.66 -11.06
C ILE A 63 0.90 5.60 -10.93
N LEU A 64 2.10 5.97 -10.46
CA LEU A 64 3.25 5.07 -10.41
C LEU A 64 3.00 3.90 -9.47
N TRP A 65 2.45 4.14 -8.28
CA TRP A 65 2.14 3.06 -7.33
C TRP A 65 0.96 2.20 -7.80
N LEU A 66 -0.13 2.81 -8.26
CA LEU A 66 -1.30 2.05 -8.72
C LEU A 66 -0.94 1.16 -9.91
N ALA A 67 -0.18 1.69 -10.88
CA ALA A 67 0.33 0.93 -12.00
C ALA A 67 1.24 -0.22 -11.54
N ALA A 68 2.21 0.05 -10.65
CA ALA A 68 3.09 -0.98 -10.11
C ALA A 68 2.31 -2.11 -9.42
N PHE A 69 1.31 -1.76 -8.61
CA PHE A 69 0.50 -2.73 -7.86
C PHE A 69 -0.42 -3.55 -8.78
N MET A 70 -0.97 -2.94 -9.83
CA MET A 70 -1.76 -3.63 -10.85
C MET A 70 -0.89 -4.59 -11.66
N LEU A 71 0.27 -4.15 -12.15
CA LEU A 71 1.22 -4.96 -12.91
C LEU A 71 1.71 -6.16 -12.10
N ALA A 72 1.98 -5.97 -10.81
CA ALA A 72 2.39 -7.04 -9.91
C ALA A 72 1.26 -7.98 -9.47
N SER A 73 0.02 -7.73 -9.92
CA SER A 73 -1.19 -8.48 -9.56
C SER A 73 -1.39 -8.59 -8.04
N LEU A 74 -1.03 -7.54 -7.29
CA LEU A 74 -1.15 -7.52 -5.82
C LEU A 74 -2.60 -7.60 -5.34
N TYR A 75 -3.57 -7.32 -6.22
CA TYR A 75 -4.99 -7.35 -5.92
C TYR A 75 -5.65 -8.72 -6.18
N THR A 76 -4.92 -9.70 -6.73
CA THR A 76 -5.50 -11.02 -7.07
C THR A 76 -5.34 -12.02 -5.91
N PRO A 77 -6.42 -12.42 -5.20
CA PRO A 77 -6.31 -13.29 -4.02
C PRO A 77 -5.95 -14.74 -4.35
N ARG A 78 -6.12 -15.15 -5.62
CA ARG A 78 -6.01 -16.57 -6.03
C ARG A 78 -4.59 -17.15 -5.99
N ARG A 79 -3.54 -16.32 -5.88
CA ARG A 79 -2.13 -16.77 -5.97
C ARG A 79 -1.40 -16.89 -4.63
N ILE A 80 -2.03 -16.57 -3.52
CA ILE A 80 -1.33 -16.38 -2.24
C ILE A 80 -1.83 -17.41 -1.23
N ILE A 81 -1.10 -18.52 -1.12
CA ILE A 81 -1.38 -19.60 -0.15
C ILE A 81 -0.75 -19.27 1.22
N ARG A 82 0.39 -18.56 1.23
CA ARG A 82 1.12 -18.19 2.44
C ARG A 82 1.15 -16.68 2.62
N TRP A 83 0.97 -16.22 3.85
CA TRP A 83 0.89 -14.79 4.15
C TRP A 83 2.22 -14.09 3.85
N TYR A 84 3.36 -14.69 4.19
CA TYR A 84 4.69 -14.12 3.94
C TYR A 84 4.96 -13.80 2.45
N ASP A 85 4.40 -14.58 1.53
CA ASP A 85 4.60 -14.38 0.08
C ASP A 85 3.92 -13.10 -0.44
N GLU A 86 2.84 -12.66 0.22
CA GLU A 86 2.22 -11.37 -0.09
C GLU A 86 3.03 -10.21 0.45
N PHE A 87 3.52 -10.34 1.68
CA PHE A 87 4.30 -9.28 2.33
C PHE A 87 5.60 -9.05 1.58
N SER A 88 6.32 -10.12 1.21
CA SER A 88 7.55 -10.02 0.43
C SER A 88 7.27 -9.40 -0.95
N ARG A 89 6.20 -9.82 -1.63
CA ARG A 89 5.81 -9.23 -2.92
C ARG A 89 5.45 -7.76 -2.78
N LEU A 90 4.68 -7.37 -1.76
CA LEU A 90 4.33 -5.98 -1.53
C LEU A 90 5.59 -5.14 -1.29
N VAL A 91 6.50 -5.60 -0.43
CA VAL A 91 7.78 -4.93 -0.16
C VAL A 91 8.54 -4.74 -1.45
N VAL A 92 8.77 -5.81 -2.23
CA VAL A 92 9.52 -5.74 -3.49
C VAL A 92 8.89 -4.74 -4.46
N VAL A 93 7.58 -4.81 -4.68
CA VAL A 93 6.88 -3.93 -5.62
C VAL A 93 6.90 -2.49 -5.14
N HIS A 94 6.72 -2.26 -3.83
CA HIS A 94 6.80 -0.94 -3.23
C HIS A 94 8.21 -0.35 -3.36
N THR A 95 9.26 -1.12 -3.09
CA THR A 95 10.64 -0.68 -3.25
C THR A 95 10.95 -0.37 -4.71
N THR A 96 10.50 -1.21 -5.65
CA THR A 96 10.66 -0.93 -7.09
C THR A 96 9.96 0.37 -7.48
N ALA A 97 8.72 0.59 -7.03
CA ALA A 97 7.99 1.83 -7.27
C ALA A 97 8.72 3.05 -6.67
N ALA A 98 9.25 2.93 -5.46
CA ALA A 98 10.04 3.98 -4.82
C ALA A 98 11.31 4.31 -5.60
N PHE A 99 12.04 3.30 -6.09
CA PHE A 99 13.20 3.52 -6.95
C PHE A 99 12.84 4.16 -8.28
N SER A 100 11.72 3.76 -8.90
CA SER A 100 11.23 4.41 -10.12
C SER A 100 10.87 5.88 -9.87
N LEU A 101 10.25 6.21 -8.74
CA LEU A 101 9.99 7.60 -8.36
C LEU A 101 11.30 8.38 -8.17
N ALA A 102 12.29 7.80 -7.46
CA ALA A 102 13.58 8.43 -7.27
C ALA A 102 14.29 8.71 -8.61
N GLY A 103 14.24 7.76 -9.55
CA GLY A 103 14.75 7.94 -10.90
C GLY A 103 14.02 9.05 -11.67
N LEU A 104 12.69 9.09 -11.59
CA LEU A 104 11.90 10.15 -12.21
C LEU A 104 12.22 11.53 -11.65
N LEU A 105 12.31 11.65 -10.33
CA LEU A 105 12.67 12.91 -9.67
C LEU A 105 14.06 13.40 -10.09
N TYR A 106 15.02 12.46 -10.21
CA TYR A 106 16.35 12.76 -10.72
C TYR A 106 16.33 13.27 -12.17
N MET A 107 15.60 12.60 -13.06
CA MET A 107 15.47 13.04 -14.45
C MET A 107 14.72 14.37 -14.60
N ALA A 108 13.71 14.60 -13.76
CA ALA A 108 12.94 15.84 -13.71
C ALA A 108 13.69 16.99 -13.03
N SER A 109 14.94 16.79 -12.60
CA SER A 109 15.73 17.77 -11.83
C SER A 109 14.96 18.35 -10.63
N THR A 110 14.07 17.53 -10.04
CA THR A 110 13.18 17.94 -8.96
C THR A 110 13.80 17.54 -7.64
N GLU A 111 14.17 18.53 -6.84
CA GLU A 111 14.87 18.33 -5.57
C GLU A 111 13.90 18.01 -4.42
N LEU A 112 13.54 16.73 -4.26
CA LEU A 112 12.77 16.30 -3.09
C LEU A 112 13.71 15.98 -1.91
N PRO A 113 13.48 16.51 -0.70
CA PRO A 113 14.35 16.23 0.44
C PRO A 113 14.42 14.73 0.73
N ARG A 114 15.65 14.19 0.82
CA ARG A 114 15.91 12.76 1.03
C ARG A 114 15.18 12.21 2.26
N LEU A 115 15.05 13.01 3.31
CA LEU A 115 14.34 12.62 4.52
C LEU A 115 12.82 12.56 4.32
N THR A 116 12.24 13.48 3.54
CA THR A 116 10.81 13.43 3.17
C THR A 116 10.53 12.17 2.35
N PHE A 117 11.41 11.82 1.41
CA PHE A 117 11.32 10.57 0.66
C PHE A 117 11.39 9.35 1.58
N ALA A 118 12.29 9.33 2.56
CA ALA A 118 12.42 8.24 3.53
C ALA A 118 11.16 8.12 4.41
N TYR A 119 10.61 9.23 4.91
CA TYR A 119 9.35 9.21 5.66
C TYR A 119 8.19 8.69 4.84
N PHE A 120 8.07 9.14 3.60
CA PHE A 120 7.05 8.67 2.68
C PHE A 120 7.16 7.16 2.45
N TYR A 121 8.37 6.66 2.14
CA TYR A 121 8.63 5.23 1.97
C TYR A 121 8.19 4.42 3.19
N ILE A 122 8.60 4.86 4.39
CA ILE A 122 8.26 4.20 5.66
C ILE A 122 6.74 4.23 5.89
N LEU A 123 6.09 5.39 5.78
CA LEU A 123 4.66 5.55 6.05
C LEU A 123 3.79 4.72 5.09
N VAL A 124 4.15 4.68 3.81
CA VAL A 124 3.48 3.82 2.84
C VAL A 124 3.67 2.36 3.22
N LEU A 125 4.91 1.92 3.42
CA LEU A 125 5.19 0.52 3.72
C LEU A 125 4.44 0.04 4.98
N PHE A 126 4.59 0.75 6.09
CA PHE A 126 3.96 0.37 7.35
C PHE A 126 2.45 0.45 7.30
N GLY A 127 1.89 1.48 6.66
CA GLY A 127 0.44 1.59 6.58
C GLY A 127 -0.18 0.57 5.64
N LEU A 128 0.44 0.29 4.49
CA LEU A 128 -0.04 -0.77 3.59
C LEU A 128 0.00 -2.14 4.27
N LEU A 129 1.10 -2.47 4.96
CA LEU A 129 1.23 -3.70 5.72
C LEU A 129 0.24 -3.76 6.89
N GLY A 130 0.08 -2.65 7.61
CA GLY A 130 -0.79 -2.53 8.78
C GLY A 130 -2.26 -2.74 8.42
N TYR A 131 -2.78 -2.01 7.44
CA TYR A 131 -4.20 -2.12 7.08
C TYR A 131 -4.51 -3.51 6.47
N ARG A 132 -3.61 -4.08 5.64
CA ARG A 132 -3.82 -5.43 5.07
C ARG A 132 -3.83 -6.50 6.14
N SER A 133 -2.96 -6.37 7.14
CA SER A 133 -2.94 -7.24 8.32
C SER A 133 -4.25 -7.14 9.11
N LEU A 134 -4.74 -5.91 9.32
CA LEU A 134 -5.98 -5.65 10.04
C LEU A 134 -7.21 -6.21 9.31
N LEU A 135 -7.34 -5.96 8.00
CA LEU A 135 -8.42 -6.50 7.17
C LEU A 135 -8.43 -8.03 7.21
N ARG A 136 -7.26 -8.66 7.13
CA ARG A 136 -7.13 -10.12 7.24
C ARG A 136 -7.55 -10.64 8.60
N TYR A 137 -7.08 -10.00 9.67
CA TYR A 137 -7.45 -10.36 11.04
C TYR A 137 -8.96 -10.28 11.23
N TRP A 138 -9.58 -9.19 10.75
CA TRP A 138 -11.03 -8.98 10.76
C TRP A 138 -11.79 -10.08 10.00
N HIS A 139 -11.35 -10.42 8.79
CA HIS A 139 -11.96 -11.49 8.01
C HIS A 139 -11.80 -12.87 8.67
N ARG A 140 -10.66 -13.14 9.31
CA ARG A 140 -10.42 -14.40 10.03
C ARG A 140 -11.35 -14.54 11.24
N LEU A 141 -11.58 -13.46 11.99
CA LEU A 141 -12.53 -13.44 13.11
C LEU A 141 -13.96 -13.69 12.65
N ARG A 142 -14.40 -13.04 11.55
CA ARG A 142 -15.74 -13.25 10.99
C ARG A 142 -15.93 -14.65 10.43
N GLN A 143 -14.94 -15.22 9.74
CA GLN A 143 -15.05 -16.59 9.21
C GLN A 143 -15.13 -17.64 10.32
N ARG A 144 -14.51 -17.42 11.48
CA ARG A 144 -14.69 -18.28 12.65
C ARG A 144 -16.12 -18.27 13.18
N GLN A 145 -16.86 -17.16 13.04
CA GLN A 145 -18.26 -17.08 13.44
C GLN A 145 -19.24 -17.68 12.41
N PHE A 146 -18.87 -17.72 11.12
CA PHE A 146 -19.72 -18.24 10.04
C PHE A 146 -19.36 -19.65 9.56
N SER A 147 -18.37 -20.32 10.18
CA SER A 147 -18.14 -21.75 9.97
C SER A 147 -19.16 -22.57 10.78
N SER A 148 -20.45 -22.33 10.53
CA SER A 148 -21.44 -23.38 10.75
C SER A 148 -21.12 -24.43 9.69
N ALA A 149 -20.45 -25.49 10.12
CA ALA A 149 -20.08 -26.62 9.31
C ALA A 149 -21.26 -26.98 8.40
N ALA A 150 -21.06 -26.93 7.08
CA ALA A 150 -22.00 -27.53 6.16
C ALA A 150 -22.05 -29.03 6.51
N ARG A 151 -23.05 -29.43 7.29
CA ARG A 151 -23.36 -30.82 7.61
C ARG A 151 -23.87 -31.45 6.33
N ILE A 152 -22.96 -31.90 5.49
CA ILE A 152 -23.30 -32.69 4.31
C ILE A 152 -23.58 -34.10 4.84
N LEU A 153 -24.86 -34.42 4.99
CA LEU A 153 -25.31 -35.78 5.26
C LEU A 153 -25.36 -36.52 3.91
N ILE A 154 -24.41 -37.41 3.69
CA ILE A 154 -24.48 -38.34 2.55
C ILE A 154 -25.33 -39.52 3.00
N VAL A 155 -26.58 -39.59 2.52
CA VAL A 155 -27.42 -40.79 2.65
C VAL A 155 -27.44 -41.48 1.29
N GLY A 156 -27.05 -42.76 1.26
CA GLY A 156 -27.12 -43.59 0.06
C GLY A 156 -25.88 -43.60 -0.82
N ALA A 157 -24.69 -43.83 -0.24
CA ALA A 157 -23.55 -44.29 -1.04
C ALA A 157 -23.77 -45.77 -1.41
N GLY A 158 -24.43 -45.99 -2.55
CA GLY A 158 -24.61 -47.33 -3.13
C GLY A 158 -23.27 -48.04 -3.38
N ARG A 159 -23.30 -49.37 -3.38
CA ARG A 159 -22.12 -50.25 -3.46
C ARG A 159 -21.23 -49.91 -4.66
N VAL A 160 -19.95 -49.67 -4.38
CA VAL A 160 -18.84 -49.75 -5.34
C VAL A 160 -18.37 -51.20 -5.41
#